data_AF-A0A933ES31-F1
#
_entry.id   AF-A0A933ES31-F1
#
_cell.length_a   1.000
_cell.length_b   1.000
_cell.length_c   1.000
_cell.angle_alpha   90.00
_cell.angle_beta   90.00
_cell.angle_gamma   90.00
#
_symmetry.space_group_name_H-M   'P 1'
#
loop_
_entity.id
_entity.type
_entity.pdbx_description
1 polymer ?
#
loop_
_entity_poly.entity_id
_entity_poly.type
_entity_poly.pdbx_seq_one_letter_code
_entity_poly.pdbx_strand_id
1 'polypeptide(L)'
;MVSTQQWPDGWQAYEAYRPRWWQENAGLNELKEGWLLERYPWGRSEATVRGRVAFTLLAQQVAALYRQAAGRRLAGYGIRRLRRALYYRLGGPGLVVVVENRYAVMTAEELLAALGRPVTESLRCILSPSRQAVH
;
A
#
# COMPACT_ATOMS: atom_id res chain seq x y z
N MET A 1 19.89 -23.07 1.35
CA MET A 1 21.10 -22.24 1.09
C MET A 1 21.96 -22.31 2.32
N VAL A 2 23.23 -22.72 2.20
CA VAL A 2 24.21 -22.72 3.30
C VAL A 2 25.04 -21.44 3.21
N SER A 3 25.27 -20.76 4.33
CA SER A 3 26.20 -19.61 4.37
C SER A 3 27.64 -20.12 4.42
N THR A 4 28.51 -19.63 3.54
CA THR A 4 29.95 -19.93 3.54
C THR A 4 30.77 -18.91 4.33
N GLN A 5 30.11 -17.94 4.96
CA GLN A 5 30.78 -16.91 5.76
C GLN A 5 31.31 -17.51 7.06
N GLN A 6 32.59 -17.26 7.36
CA GLN A 6 33.20 -17.64 8.62
C GLN A 6 32.81 -16.65 9.71
N TRP A 7 32.43 -17.18 10.87
CA TRP A 7 32.05 -16.39 12.04
C TRP A 7 33.02 -16.66 13.18
N PRO A 8 33.35 -15.63 13.99
CA PRO A 8 34.27 -15.78 15.13
C PRO A 8 33.77 -16.79 16.18
N ASP A 9 32.46 -16.88 16.38
CA ASP A 9 31.83 -17.84 17.28
C ASP A 9 30.38 -18.16 16.86
N GLY A 10 29.80 -19.20 17.47
CA GLY A 10 28.43 -19.64 17.16
C GLY A 10 27.33 -18.66 17.56
N TRP A 11 27.60 -17.76 18.51
CA TRP A 11 26.63 -16.76 18.97
C TRP A 11 26.52 -15.61 17.97
N GLN A 12 27.64 -15.14 17.42
CA GLN A 12 27.66 -14.16 16.33
C GLN A 12 27.04 -14.72 15.06
N ALA A 13 27.28 -16.00 14.75
CA ALA A 13 26.60 -16.67 13.64
C ALA A 13 25.08 -16.71 13.85
N TYR A 14 24.62 -17.02 15.07
CA TYR A 14 23.20 -17.00 15.42
C TYR A 14 22.58 -15.61 15.31
N GLU A 15 23.19 -14.58 15.91
CA GLU A 15 22.70 -13.20 15.84
C GLU A 15 22.68 -12.66 14.39
N ALA A 16 23.64 -13.03 13.55
CA ALA A 16 23.63 -12.69 12.13
C ALA A 16 22.52 -13.43 11.35
N TYR A 17 22.19 -14.67 11.73
CA TYR A 17 21.14 -15.46 11.07
C TYR A 17 19.73 -15.14 11.59
N ARG A 18 19.61 -14.60 12.81
CA ARG A 18 18.34 -14.32 13.50
C ARG A 18 17.40 -13.37 12.73
N PRO A 19 17.85 -12.26 12.10
CA PRO A 19 17.00 -11.39 11.30
C PRO A 19 16.43 -12.07 10.04
N ARG A 20 17.14 -13.07 9.50
CA ARG A 20 16.70 -13.81 8.31
C ARG A 20 15.44 -14.63 8.60
N TRP A 21 15.38 -15.28 9.76
CA TRP A 21 14.17 -15.99 10.20
C TRP A 21 12.95 -15.06 10.25
N TRP A 22 13.15 -13.83 10.71
CA TRP A 22 12.10 -12.83 10.71
C TRP A 22 11.73 -12.40 9.29
N GLN A 23 12.68 -12.18 8.37
CA GLN A 23 12.36 -11.83 6.98
C GLN A 23 11.64 -12.98 6.24
N GLU A 24 12.07 -14.22 6.43
CA GLU A 24 11.43 -15.40 5.84
C GLU A 24 10.02 -15.62 6.41
N ASN A 25 9.79 -15.38 7.71
CA ASN A 25 8.47 -15.58 8.34
C ASN A 25 7.54 -14.35 8.33
N ALA A 26 8.05 -13.13 8.28
CA ALA A 26 7.27 -11.89 8.35
C ALA A 26 6.64 -11.53 6.98
N GLY A 27 5.94 -12.50 6.38
CA GLY A 27 5.11 -12.32 5.19
C GLY A 27 5.59 -13.05 3.95
N LEU A 28 6.89 -13.38 3.85
CA LEU A 28 7.42 -14.12 2.69
C LEU A 28 6.96 -15.57 2.67
N ASN A 29 6.84 -16.24 3.82
CA ASN A 29 6.32 -17.60 3.89
C ASN A 29 4.83 -17.68 3.50
N GLU A 30 4.00 -16.76 4.01
CA GLU A 30 2.58 -16.68 3.60
C GLU A 30 2.48 -16.38 2.10
N LEU A 31 3.33 -15.50 1.55
CA LEU A 31 3.36 -15.20 0.12
C LEU A 31 3.82 -16.38 -0.75
N LYS A 32 4.83 -17.14 -0.32
CA LYS A 32 5.38 -18.26 -1.08
C LYS A 32 4.48 -19.49 -1.02
N GLU A 33 4.05 -19.87 0.18
CA GLU A 33 3.28 -21.09 0.43
C GLU A 33 1.78 -20.85 0.44
N GLY A 34 1.31 -19.79 1.09
CA GLY A 34 -0.11 -19.45 1.19
C GLY A 34 -0.70 -18.81 -0.07
N TRP A 35 0.10 -18.01 -0.79
CA TRP A 35 -0.27 -17.40 -2.07
C TRP A 35 0.36 -18.10 -3.28
N LEU A 36 1.03 -19.25 -3.04
CA LEU A 36 1.54 -20.17 -4.06
C LEU A 36 2.44 -19.52 -5.12
N LEU A 37 3.15 -18.46 -4.74
CA LEU A 37 3.95 -17.68 -5.68
C LEU A 37 5.00 -18.55 -6.37
N GLU A 38 5.57 -19.53 -5.67
CA GLU A 38 6.64 -20.41 -6.19
C GLU A 38 6.13 -21.74 -6.78
N ARG A 39 4.88 -22.14 -6.51
CA ARG A 39 4.35 -23.48 -6.85
C ARG A 39 3.66 -23.58 -8.21
N TYR A 40 3.31 -22.46 -8.84
CA TYR A 40 2.64 -22.47 -10.14
C TYR A 40 3.63 -22.34 -11.31
N PRO A 41 3.33 -22.95 -12.48
CA PRO A 41 4.12 -22.73 -13.68
C PRO A 41 4.17 -21.24 -14.04
N TRP A 42 5.40 -20.74 -14.15
CA TRP A 42 5.71 -19.40 -14.59
C TRP A 42 5.37 -19.26 -16.08
N GLY A 43 4.73 -18.15 -16.46
CA GLY A 43 4.38 -17.89 -17.85
C GLY A 43 5.62 -17.87 -18.75
N ARG A 44 5.43 -18.08 -20.05
CA ARG A 44 6.53 -18.22 -21.02
C ARG A 44 7.25 -16.90 -21.38
N SER A 45 6.85 -15.77 -20.80
CA SER A 45 7.49 -14.47 -21.04
C SER A 45 7.77 -13.74 -19.73
N GLU A 46 8.85 -12.98 -19.72
CA GLU A 46 9.25 -12.15 -18.58
C GLU A 46 8.14 -11.17 -18.17
N ALA A 47 7.44 -10.56 -19.13
CA ALA A 47 6.31 -9.69 -18.86
C ALA A 47 5.18 -10.41 -18.11
N THR A 48 4.89 -11.67 -18.48
CA THR A 48 3.87 -12.49 -17.79
C THR A 48 4.30 -12.83 -16.37
N VAL A 49 5.58 -13.15 -16.18
CA VAL A 49 6.15 -13.43 -14.86
C VAL A 49 6.09 -12.19 -13.97
N ARG A 50 6.55 -11.03 -14.46
CA ARG A 50 6.49 -9.75 -13.74
C ARG A 50 5.06 -9.37 -13.38
N GLY A 51 4.14 -9.49 -14.33
CA GLY A 51 2.71 -9.23 -14.10
C GLY A 51 2.14 -10.13 -13.00
N ARG A 52 2.43 -11.45 -13.06
CA ARG A 52 1.98 -12.41 -12.06
C ARG A 52 2.50 -12.08 -10.66
N VAL A 53 3.80 -11.78 -10.52
CA VAL A 53 4.40 -11.39 -9.23
C VAL A 53 3.72 -10.14 -8.71
N ALA A 54 3.60 -9.10 -9.54
CA ALA A 54 2.98 -7.85 -9.15
C ALA A 54 1.52 -8.03 -8.68
N PHE A 55 0.70 -8.79 -9.41
CA PHE A 55 -0.69 -9.04 -9.03
C PHE A 55 -0.81 -9.89 -7.76
N THR A 56 0.07 -10.87 -7.57
CA THR A 56 0.08 -11.70 -6.35
C THR A 56 0.43 -10.85 -5.12
N LEU A 57 1.45 -10.00 -5.23
CA LEU A 57 1.81 -9.03 -4.19
C LEU A 57 0.66 -8.07 -3.90
N LEU A 58 0.04 -7.49 -4.93
CA LEU A 58 -1.10 -6.60 -4.75
C LEU A 58 -2.28 -7.29 -4.06
N ALA A 59 -2.62 -8.51 -4.49
CA ALA A 59 -3.72 -9.27 -3.90
C ALA A 59 -3.46 -9.62 -2.43
N GLN A 60 -2.24 -10.03 -2.10
CA GLN A 60 -1.84 -10.30 -0.72
C GLN A 60 -1.90 -9.04 0.14
N GLN A 61 -1.42 -7.91 -0.36
CA GLN A 61 -1.49 -6.63 0.36
C GLN A 61 -2.94 -6.16 0.57
N VAL A 62 -3.80 -6.32 -0.44
CA VAL A 62 -5.24 -6.04 -0.31
C VAL A 62 -5.86 -6.95 0.76
N ALA A 63 -5.63 -8.26 0.72
CA ALA A 63 -6.16 -9.18 1.72
C ALA A 63 -5.66 -8.83 3.14
N ALA A 64 -4.37 -8.52 3.30
CA ALA A 64 -3.80 -8.09 4.57
C ALA A 64 -4.46 -6.79 5.08
N LEU A 65 -4.68 -5.80 4.22
CA LEU A 65 -5.39 -4.57 4.56
C LEU A 65 -6.82 -4.84 5.02
N TYR A 66 -7.58 -5.69 4.31
CA TYR A 66 -8.95 -6.04 4.68
C TYR A 66 -9.05 -6.78 6.02
N ARG A 67 -8.00 -7.53 6.42
CA ARG A 67 -7.92 -8.16 7.75
C ARG A 67 -7.72 -7.16 8.89
N GLN A 68 -7.29 -5.92 8.62
CA GLN A 68 -7.15 -4.89 9.65
C GLN A 68 -8.49 -4.25 10.01
N ALA A 69 -8.62 -3.75 11.24
CA ALA A 69 -9.84 -3.06 11.68
C ALA A 69 -10.20 -1.86 10.78
N ALA A 70 -9.19 -1.12 10.32
CA ALA A 70 -9.39 -0.03 9.36
C ALA A 70 -9.91 -0.54 8.00
N GLY A 71 -9.38 -1.65 7.49
CA GLY A 71 -9.83 -2.26 6.25
C GLY A 71 -11.25 -2.81 6.33
N ARG A 72 -11.63 -3.47 7.43
CA ARG A 72 -13.02 -3.92 7.65
C ARG A 72 -14.00 -2.75 7.66
N ARG A 73 -13.65 -1.65 8.35
CA ARG A 73 -14.47 -0.41 8.32
C ARG A 73 -14.58 0.15 6.91
N LEU A 74 -13.49 0.18 6.16
CA LEU A 74 -13.47 0.67 4.78
C LEU A 74 -14.33 -0.19 3.84
N ALA A 75 -14.24 -1.52 3.98
CA ALA A 75 -15.04 -2.48 3.25
C ALA A 75 -16.54 -2.29 3.51
N GLY A 76 -16.93 -2.14 4.79
CA GLY A 76 -18.32 -1.87 5.18
C GLY A 76 -18.82 -0.51 4.70
N TYR A 77 -17.95 0.51 4.65
CA TYR A 77 -18.29 1.82 4.10
C TYR A 77 -18.59 1.75 2.59
N GLY A 78 -17.78 0.97 1.87
CA GLY A 78 -17.92 0.71 0.43
C GLY A 78 -17.26 1.78 -0.44
N ILE A 79 -16.66 1.35 -1.55
CA ILE A 79 -15.79 2.20 -2.37
C ILE A 79 -16.49 3.42 -2.98
N ARG A 80 -17.78 3.30 -3.34
CA ARG A 80 -18.56 4.42 -3.88
C ARG A 80 -18.78 5.52 -2.85
N ARG A 81 -19.13 5.14 -1.61
CA ARG A 81 -19.27 6.09 -0.49
C ARG A 81 -17.94 6.69 -0.12
N LEU A 82 -16.86 5.88 -0.08
CA LEU A 82 -15.50 6.37 0.14
C LEU A 82 -15.11 7.43 -0.87
N ARG A 83 -15.29 7.13 -2.16
CA ARG A 83 -14.96 8.06 -3.24
C ARG A 83 -15.75 9.35 -3.13
N ARG A 84 -17.05 9.26 -2.82
CA ARG A 84 -17.92 10.43 -2.64
C ARG A 84 -17.51 11.27 -1.43
N ALA A 85 -17.22 10.64 -0.28
CA ALA A 85 -16.77 11.34 0.91
C ALA A 85 -15.41 12.01 0.72
N LEU A 86 -14.46 11.33 0.07
CA LEU A 86 -13.16 11.93 -0.29
C LEU A 86 -13.35 13.08 -1.28
N TYR A 87 -14.21 12.92 -2.28
CA TYR A 87 -14.52 13.98 -3.23
C TYR A 87 -15.08 15.23 -2.53
N TYR A 88 -16.03 15.05 -1.61
CA TYR A 88 -16.57 16.17 -0.84
C TYR A 88 -15.55 16.80 0.11
N ARG A 89 -14.77 15.97 0.82
CA ARG A 89 -13.73 16.46 1.74
C ARG A 89 -12.66 17.26 1.01
N LEU A 90 -12.29 16.85 -0.20
CA LEU A 90 -11.19 17.43 -0.97
C LEU A 90 -11.66 18.49 -1.99
N GLY A 91 -12.96 18.64 -2.23
CA GLY A 91 -13.52 19.55 -3.24
C GLY A 91 -13.23 19.11 -4.68
N GLY A 92 -12.95 17.82 -4.91
CA GLY A 92 -12.51 17.28 -6.21
C GLY A 92 -11.86 15.89 -6.12
N PRO A 93 -11.33 15.35 -7.24
CA PRO A 93 -10.55 14.12 -7.21
C PRO A 93 -9.27 14.29 -6.38
N GLY A 94 -9.10 13.45 -5.35
CA GLY A 94 -7.88 13.41 -4.55
C GLY A 94 -6.72 12.74 -5.28
N LEU A 95 -5.52 13.27 -5.08
CA LEU A 95 -4.26 12.68 -5.48
C LEU A 95 -3.71 11.84 -4.32
N VAL A 96 -3.29 10.61 -4.64
CA VAL A 96 -2.49 9.79 -3.73
C VAL A 96 -1.03 10.06 -4.05
N VAL A 97 -0.33 10.73 -3.14
CA VAL A 97 1.11 11.00 -3.25
C VAL A 97 1.81 10.00 -2.37
N VAL A 98 2.76 9.27 -2.94
CA VAL A 98 3.59 8.29 -2.23
C VAL A 98 5.03 8.78 -2.27
N VAL A 99 5.63 8.96 -1.10
CA VAL A 99 7.05 9.30 -0.93
C VAL A 99 7.64 8.28 0.02
N GLU A 100 8.60 7.51 -0.47
CA GLU A 100 9.22 6.40 0.26
C GLU A 100 8.17 5.43 0.84
N ASN A 101 8.04 5.37 2.17
CA ASN A 101 7.13 4.50 2.91
C ASN A 101 5.89 5.24 3.46
N ARG A 102 5.65 6.47 3.01
CA ARG A 102 4.51 7.29 3.44
C ARG A 102 3.62 7.60 2.25
N TYR A 103 2.33 7.72 2.53
CA TYR A 103 1.37 8.22 1.57
C TYR A 103 0.54 9.33 2.19
N ALA A 104 0.08 10.24 1.34
CA ALA A 104 -0.91 11.24 1.69
C ALA A 104 -1.95 11.30 0.57
N VAL A 105 -3.22 11.43 0.98
CA VAL A 105 -4.30 11.77 0.06
C VAL A 105 -4.53 13.26 0.20
N MET A 106 -4.16 13.99 -0.83
CA MET A 106 -4.23 15.43 -0.85
C MET A 106 -4.77 15.87 -2.20
N THR A 107 -4.84 17.15 -2.39
CA THR A 107 -5.31 17.79 -3.60
C THR A 107 -4.15 18.32 -4.43
N ALA A 108 -4.39 18.67 -5.69
CA ALA A 108 -3.34 19.21 -6.56
C ALA A 108 -2.72 20.49 -5.99
N GLU A 109 -3.55 21.38 -5.43
CA GLU A 109 -3.09 22.65 -4.87
C GLU A 109 -2.35 22.46 -3.54
N GLU A 110 -2.72 21.49 -2.69
CA GLU A 110 -1.95 21.16 -1.49
C GLU A 110 -0.57 20.60 -1.86
N LEU A 111 -0.51 19.73 -2.88
CA LEU A 111 0.75 19.19 -3.39
C LEU A 111 1.63 20.31 -3.98
N LEU A 112 1.07 21.14 -4.85
CA LEU A 112 1.78 22.23 -5.49
C LEU A 112 2.27 23.27 -4.47
N ALA A 113 1.47 23.59 -3.45
CA ALA A 113 1.90 24.42 -2.33
C ALA A 113 3.07 23.79 -1.54
N ALA A 114 3.00 22.48 -1.24
CA ALA A 114 4.08 21.76 -0.57
C ALA A 114 5.38 21.73 -1.41
N LEU A 115 5.27 21.81 -2.74
CA LEU A 115 6.39 21.90 -3.69
C LEU A 115 6.86 23.35 -3.93
N GLY A 116 6.34 24.34 -3.20
CA GLY A 116 6.71 25.75 -3.32
C GLY A 116 6.15 26.44 -4.58
N ARG A 117 5.13 25.85 -5.21
CA ARG A 117 4.45 26.39 -6.39
C ARG A 117 2.97 26.65 -6.07
N PRO A 118 2.63 27.63 -5.22
CA PRO A 118 1.24 27.87 -4.83
C PRO A 118 0.38 28.14 -6.07
N VAL A 119 -0.83 27.59 -6.06
CA VAL A 119 -1.75 27.67 -7.20
C VAL A 119 -2.45 29.03 -7.23
N THR A 120 -2.40 29.69 -8.39
CA THR A 120 -3.03 31.00 -8.60
C THR A 120 -4.53 30.90 -8.87
N GLU A 121 -4.97 29.82 -9.53
CA GLU A 121 -6.38 29.56 -9.87
C GLU A 121 -6.72 28.09 -9.60
N SER A 122 -7.81 27.85 -8.85
CA SER A 122 -8.29 26.51 -8.50
C SER A 122 -9.64 26.23 -9.13
N LEU A 123 -9.80 25.03 -9.70
CA LEU A 123 -11.07 24.52 -10.20
C LEU A 123 -11.86 23.74 -9.13
N ARG A 124 -11.44 23.78 -7.87
CA ARG A 124 -12.13 23.04 -6.82
C ARG A 124 -13.51 23.60 -6.57
N CYS A 125 -14.48 22.70 -6.55
CA CYS A 125 -15.80 23.00 -6.05
C CYS A 125 -15.79 22.78 -4.53
N ILE A 126 -15.52 23.84 -3.77
CA ILE A 126 -15.74 23.82 -2.32
C ILE A 126 -17.23 24.06 -2.11
N LEU A 127 -18.00 23.00 -1.87
CA LEU A 127 -19.36 23.15 -1.38
C LEU A 127 -19.29 23.62 0.08
N SER A 128 -19.65 24.88 0.34
CA SER A 128 -19.81 25.41 1.69
C SER A 128 -20.81 24.55 2.49
N PRO A 129 -20.57 24.25 3.79
CA PRO A 129 -21.44 23.39 4.59
C PRO A 129 -22.82 23.99 4.94
N SER A 130 -23.28 25.05 4.27
CA SER A 130 -24.52 25.77 4.57
C SER A 130 -25.78 25.13 3.98
N ARG A 131 -25.89 23.79 3.98
CA ARG A 131 -27.15 23.04 3.78
C ARG A 131 -27.10 21.65 4.45
N GLN A 132 -26.97 21.63 5.77
CA GLN A 132 -27.52 20.55 6.60
C GLN A 132 -28.31 21.18 7.75
N ALA A 133 -29.42 21.82 7.40
CA ALA A 133 -30.55 22.01 8.29
C ALA A 133 -31.77 21.49 7.54
N VAL A 134 -32.65 20.81 8.26
CA VAL A 134 -34.01 20.40 7.84
C VAL A 134 -34.10 19.05 7.09
N HIS A 135 -34.07 17.94 7.83
CA HIS A 135 -35.25 17.19 8.31
C HIS A 135 -34.84 15.90 9.03
#